data_AF-A0AAW0ADP1-F1
#
_entry.id   AF-A0AAW0ADP1-F1
#
_cell.length_a   1.000
_cell.length_b   1.000
_cell.length_c   1.000
_cell.angle_alpha   90.00
_cell.angle_beta   90.00
_cell.angle_gamma   90.00
#
_symmetry.space_group_name_H-M   'P 1'
#
loop_
_entity.id
_entity.type
_entity.pdbx_description
1 polymer ?
#
loop_
_entity_poly.entity_id
_entity_poly.type
_entity_poly.pdbx_seq_one_letter_code
_entity_poly.pdbx_strand_id
1 'polypeptide(L)'
;LSARNEAIDLLNLQSYLKTGENRSTWCYFVDCILSSWLETSYLKIPPGQIINVFLQNVHLPISKKTPLPDQIKGMIRVAHKYNLTFTALTIENQVKLSLPIWRHPGIRKSDYDSINRRKTAECLRVNHRTRTVDEAMTLATRKTTV
;
A
#
# COMPACT_ATOMS: atom_id res chain seq x y z
N LEU A 1 -22.42 -3.04 22.82
CA LEU A 1 -22.25 -3.57 21.43
C LEU A 1 -21.22 -2.77 20.63
N SER A 2 -21.33 -1.44 20.53
CA SER A 2 -20.39 -0.62 19.73
C SER A 2 -18.91 -0.78 20.13
N ALA A 3 -18.58 -0.70 21.42
CA ALA A 3 -17.19 -0.88 21.90
C ALA A 3 -16.60 -2.26 21.56
N ARG A 4 -17.43 -3.32 21.57
CA ARG A 4 -17.02 -4.67 21.20
C ARG A 4 -16.66 -4.76 19.72
N ASN A 5 -17.49 -4.19 18.84
CA ASN A 5 -17.24 -4.21 17.41
C ASN A 5 -15.97 -3.41 17.05
N GLU A 6 -15.76 -2.27 17.71
CA GLU A 6 -14.55 -1.50 17.54
C GLU A 6 -13.29 -2.27 17.98
N ALA A 7 -13.35 -2.99 19.10
CA ALA A 7 -12.25 -3.84 19.54
C ALA A 7 -11.93 -4.96 18.52
N ILE A 8 -12.94 -5.55 17.88
CA ILE A 8 -12.76 -6.54 16.82
C ILE A 8 -12.05 -5.91 15.61
N ASP A 9 -12.49 -4.73 15.18
CA ASP A 9 -11.88 -4.00 14.06
C ASP A 9 -10.42 -3.59 14.36
N LEU A 10 -10.11 -3.22 15.61
CA LEU A 10 -8.75 -2.97 16.08
C LEU A 10 -7.86 -4.22 16.02
N LEU A 11 -8.36 -5.37 16.48
CA LEU A 11 -7.61 -6.63 16.42
C LEU A 11 -7.37 -7.08 14.97
N ASN A 12 -8.35 -6.90 14.09
CA ASN A 12 -8.20 -7.13 12.66
C ASN A 12 -7.12 -6.21 12.06
N LEU A 13 -7.16 -4.91 12.39
CA LEU A 13 -6.15 -3.95 11.96
C LEU A 13 -4.75 -4.34 12.44
N GLN A 14 -4.60 -4.67 13.72
CA GLN A 14 -3.33 -5.11 14.28
C GLN A 14 -2.79 -6.36 13.55
N SER A 15 -3.66 -7.33 13.28
CA SER A 15 -3.30 -8.53 12.52
C SER A 15 -2.92 -8.20 11.07
N TYR A 16 -3.58 -7.25 10.42
CA TYR A 16 -3.27 -6.81 9.05
C TYR A 16 -1.91 -6.11 8.93
N LEU A 17 -1.52 -5.37 9.97
CA LEU A 17 -0.25 -4.65 10.02
C LEU A 17 0.96 -5.56 10.23
N LYS A 18 0.75 -6.84 10.57
CA LYS A 18 1.85 -7.81 10.62
C LYS A 18 2.41 -8.05 9.21
N THR A 19 3.73 -8.05 9.10
CA THR A 19 4.48 -8.31 7.86
C THR A 19 5.38 -9.54 8.02
N GLY A 20 5.94 -10.03 6.92
CA GLY A 20 6.80 -11.21 6.91
C GLY A 20 6.07 -12.51 7.23
N GLU A 21 6.77 -13.44 7.89
CA GLU A 21 6.27 -14.80 8.20
C GLU A 21 5.03 -14.80 9.11
N ASN A 22 4.82 -13.73 9.87
CA ASN A 22 3.67 -13.58 10.77
C ASN A 22 2.42 -13.00 10.09
N ARG A 23 2.46 -12.73 8.78
CA ARG A 23 1.35 -12.15 8.04
C ARG A 23 0.29 -13.22 7.74
N SER A 24 -0.93 -13.00 8.23
CA SER A 24 -2.03 -13.94 8.02
C SER A 24 -2.49 -13.98 6.56
N THR A 25 -2.93 -15.15 6.08
CA THR A 25 -3.34 -15.35 4.67
C THR A 25 -4.48 -14.41 4.25
N TRP A 26 -5.43 -14.13 5.15
CA TRP A 26 -6.55 -13.23 4.85
C TRP A 26 -6.10 -11.81 4.48
N CYS A 27 -4.93 -11.36 4.97
CA CYS A 27 -4.40 -10.03 4.66
C CYS A 27 -4.09 -9.87 3.17
N TYR A 28 -3.62 -10.93 2.50
CA TYR A 28 -3.37 -10.91 1.05
C TYR A 28 -4.66 -10.76 0.25
N PHE A 29 -5.77 -11.36 0.72
CA PHE A 29 -7.07 -11.15 0.09
C PHE A 29 -7.54 -9.69 0.25
N VAL A 30 -7.31 -9.11 1.44
CA VAL A 30 -7.63 -7.70 1.68
C VAL A 30 -6.77 -6.78 0.82
N ASP A 31 -5.48 -7.09 0.64
CA ASP A 31 -4.61 -6.37 -0.30
C ASP A 31 -5.19 -6.38 -1.71
N CYS A 32 -5.61 -7.55 -2.21
CA CYS A 32 -6.22 -7.69 -3.54
C CYS A 32 -7.56 -6.96 -3.67
N ILE A 33 -8.42 -7.00 -2.65
CA ILE A 33 -9.71 -6.30 -2.67
C ILE A 33 -9.48 -4.79 -2.69
N LEU A 34 -8.57 -4.30 -1.83
CA LEU A 34 -8.26 -2.87 -1.75
C LEU A 34 -7.55 -2.38 -3.00
N SER A 35 -6.56 -3.12 -3.52
CA SER A 35 -5.87 -2.74 -4.75
C SER A 35 -6.84 -2.69 -5.92
N SER A 36 -7.68 -3.71 -6.09
CA SER A 36 -8.68 -3.73 -7.15
C SER A 36 -9.65 -2.54 -7.06
N TRP A 37 -10.20 -2.28 -5.88
CA TRP A 37 -11.10 -1.14 -5.68
C TRP A 37 -10.42 0.21 -5.95
N LEU A 38 -9.21 0.40 -5.42
CA LEU A 38 -8.45 1.63 -5.60
C LEU A 38 -8.07 1.85 -7.06
N GLU A 39 -7.56 0.83 -7.73
CA GLU A 39 -7.04 0.90 -9.08
C GLU A 39 -8.16 1.05 -10.12
N THR A 40 -9.27 0.33 -9.97
CA THR A 40 -10.35 0.32 -10.97
C THR A 40 -11.43 1.37 -10.72
N SER A 41 -11.80 1.61 -9.45
CA SER A 41 -13.02 2.34 -9.12
C SER A 41 -12.73 3.73 -8.56
N TYR A 42 -11.78 3.85 -7.63
CA TYR A 42 -11.55 5.11 -6.91
C TYR A 42 -10.47 5.99 -7.55
N LEU A 43 -9.20 5.56 -7.58
CA LEU A 43 -8.09 6.34 -8.11
C LEU A 43 -7.97 6.23 -9.63
N LYS A 44 -8.52 5.16 -10.24
CA LYS A 44 -8.45 4.89 -11.68
C LYS A 44 -7.01 4.92 -12.20
N ILE A 45 -6.13 4.17 -11.55
CA ILE A 45 -4.71 4.10 -11.87
C ILE A 45 -4.34 2.74 -12.46
N PRO A 46 -3.25 2.64 -13.24
CA PRO A 46 -2.82 1.36 -13.78
C PRO A 46 -2.59 0.31 -12.69
N PRO A 47 -2.86 -0.98 -12.97
CA PRO A 47 -2.85 -2.01 -11.95
C PRO A 47 -1.43 -2.32 -11.43
N GLY A 48 -1.37 -2.90 -10.23
CA GLY A 48 -0.13 -3.36 -9.61
C GLY A 48 0.69 -2.26 -8.93
N GLN A 49 0.08 -1.10 -8.68
CA GLN A 49 0.71 -0.01 -7.93
C GLN A 49 0.40 -0.06 -6.45
N ILE A 50 -0.70 -0.71 -6.06
CA ILE A 50 -1.10 -0.84 -4.66
C ILE A 50 -0.71 -2.23 -4.16
N ILE A 51 0.17 -2.27 -3.16
CA ILE A 51 0.66 -3.49 -2.49
C ILE A 51 0.10 -3.54 -1.07
N ASN A 52 0.27 -2.45 -0.32
CA ASN A 52 -0.23 -2.33 1.03
C ASN A 52 -0.58 -0.86 1.29
N VAL A 53 -1.87 -0.62 1.55
CA VAL A 53 -2.42 0.74 1.65
C VAL A 53 -1.88 1.53 2.86
N PHE A 54 -1.38 0.87 3.90
CA PHE A 54 -0.80 1.53 5.08
C PHE A 54 0.71 1.76 4.97
N LEU A 55 1.37 1.13 4.00
CA LEU A 55 2.79 1.38 3.69
C LEU A 55 2.97 2.32 2.48
N GLN A 56 1.87 2.88 1.96
CA GLN A 56 1.87 3.74 0.78
C GLN A 56 1.07 5.01 1.05
N ASN A 57 1.44 6.09 0.36
CA ASN A 57 0.73 7.36 0.40
C ASN A 57 -0.56 7.27 -0.43
N VAL A 58 -1.59 6.66 0.16
CA VAL A 58 -2.89 6.39 -0.45
C VAL A 58 -4.00 6.93 0.45
N HIS A 59 -4.89 7.72 -0.12
CA HIS A 59 -6.10 8.15 0.58
C HIS A 59 -7.19 7.07 0.49
N LEU A 60 -7.80 6.72 1.62
CA LEU A 60 -8.85 5.71 1.74
C LEU A 60 -10.19 6.34 2.14
N PRO A 61 -10.97 6.89 1.20
CA PRO A 61 -12.26 7.50 1.51
C PRO A 61 -13.33 6.42 1.72
N ILE A 62 -13.53 6.03 2.97
CA ILE A 62 -14.53 5.04 3.33
C ILE A 62 -15.82 5.73 3.74
N SER A 63 -16.91 5.35 3.07
CA SER A 63 -18.28 5.72 3.39
C SER A 63 -19.14 4.46 3.52
N LYS A 64 -20.42 4.62 3.86
CA LYS A 64 -21.38 3.49 3.83
C LYS A 64 -21.57 2.93 2.41
N LYS A 65 -21.48 3.78 1.39
CA LYS A 65 -21.68 3.44 -0.03
C LYS A 65 -20.44 2.84 -0.71
N THR A 66 -19.28 2.89 -0.04
CA THR A 66 -18.05 2.32 -0.61
C THR A 66 -18.25 0.81 -0.84
N PRO A 67 -17.96 0.29 -2.05
CA PRO A 67 -18.23 -1.09 -2.44
C PRO A 67 -17.16 -2.04 -1.88
N LEU A 68 -16.96 -1.99 -0.56
CA LEU A 68 -16.07 -2.85 0.19
C LEU A 68 -16.86 -3.60 1.26
N PRO A 69 -16.43 -4.83 1.62
CA PRO A 69 -16.95 -5.57 2.76
C PRO A 69 -16.96 -4.74 4.05
N ASP A 70 -17.97 -4.94 4.90
CA ASP A 70 -18.13 -4.16 6.13
C ASP A 70 -16.96 -4.30 7.10
N GLN A 71 -16.34 -5.49 7.15
CA GLN A 71 -15.16 -5.76 7.96
C GLN A 71 -13.96 -4.90 7.52
N ILE A 72 -13.71 -4.79 6.22
CA ILE A 72 -12.61 -3.95 5.67
C ILE A 72 -12.92 -2.47 5.94
N LYS A 73 -14.17 -2.06 5.76
CA LYS A 73 -14.59 -0.68 6.08
C LYS A 73 -14.43 -0.37 7.57
N GLY A 74 -14.76 -1.31 8.46
CA GLY A 74 -14.56 -1.20 9.90
C GLY A 74 -13.09 -0.98 10.26
N MET A 75 -12.22 -1.87 9.76
CA MET A 75 -10.77 -1.78 9.93
C MET A 75 -10.20 -0.41 9.49
N ILE A 76 -10.62 0.10 8.33
CA ILE A 76 -10.14 1.40 7.84
C ILE A 76 -10.70 2.57 8.65
N ARG A 77 -11.97 2.51 9.09
CA ARG A 77 -12.54 3.54 9.96
C ARG A 77 -11.79 3.64 11.28
N VAL A 78 -11.44 2.50 11.87
CA VAL A 78 -10.62 2.45 13.08
C VAL A 78 -9.22 3.01 12.82
N ALA A 79 -8.57 2.64 11.70
CA ALA A 79 -7.29 3.21 11.32
C ALA A 79 -7.33 4.75 11.21
N HIS A 80 -8.39 5.31 10.63
CA HIS A 80 -8.62 6.76 10.57
C HIS A 80 -8.88 7.36 11.95
N LYS A 81 -9.75 6.74 12.76
CA LYS A 81 -10.10 7.21 14.11
C LYS A 81 -8.86 7.34 15.00
N TYR A 82 -7.94 6.39 14.89
CA TYR A 82 -6.70 6.37 15.67
C TYR A 82 -5.51 7.01 14.94
N ASN A 83 -5.74 7.69 13.81
CA ASN A 83 -4.72 8.38 13.02
C ASN A 83 -3.49 7.49 12.73
N LEU A 84 -3.73 6.25 12.31
CA LEU A 84 -2.66 5.32 11.97
C LEU A 84 -1.84 5.90 10.81
N THR A 85 -0.55 6.07 11.06
CA THR A 85 0.41 6.55 10.07
C THR A 85 1.67 5.70 10.12
N PHE A 86 2.34 5.55 8.99
CA PHE A 86 3.67 4.94 8.95
C PHE A 86 4.70 5.97 9.40
N THR A 87 5.14 5.84 10.66
CA THR A 87 6.22 6.65 11.25
C THR A 87 7.26 5.71 11.81
N ALA A 88 8.54 5.95 11.49
CA ALA A 88 9.64 5.25 12.09
C ALA A 88 10.80 6.22 12.35
N LEU A 89 11.37 6.16 13.56
CA LEU A 89 12.53 6.97 13.96
C LEU A 89 13.81 6.49 13.26
N THR A 90 13.95 5.18 13.08
CA THR A 90 15.03 4.55 12.34
C THR A 90 14.49 3.29 11.68
N ILE A 91 14.79 3.12 10.40
CA ILE A 91 14.39 1.95 9.62
C ILE A 91 15.67 1.28 9.14
N GLU A 92 15.81 -0.02 9.39
CA GLU A 92 16.90 -0.82 8.85
C GLU A 92 16.89 -0.80 7.32
N ASN A 93 18.07 -0.88 6.70
CA ASN A 93 18.18 -0.79 5.24
C ASN A 93 17.38 -1.90 4.53
N GLN A 94 17.34 -3.11 5.08
CA GLN A 94 16.53 -4.21 4.52
C GLN A 94 15.03 -3.85 4.50
N VAL A 95 14.52 -3.23 5.56
CA VAL A 95 13.13 -2.80 5.62
C VAL A 95 12.87 -1.69 4.60
N LYS A 96 13.78 -0.73 4.43
CA LYS A 96 13.66 0.31 3.39
C LYS A 96 13.57 -0.30 1.99
N LEU A 97 14.40 -1.29 1.70
CA LEU A 97 14.43 -2.00 0.41
C LEU A 97 13.11 -2.76 0.14
N SER A 98 12.46 -3.26 1.19
CA SER A 98 11.17 -3.94 1.09
C SER A 98 9.96 -3.02 0.85
N LEU A 99 10.11 -1.70 1.00
CA LEU A 99 8.99 -0.77 0.85
C LEU A 99 8.49 -0.71 -0.61
N PRO A 100 7.17 -0.46 -0.81
CA PRO A 100 6.62 -0.24 -2.14
C PRO A 100 7.23 1.00 -2.81
N ILE A 101 7.77 0.85 -4.03
CA ILE A 101 8.35 1.98 -4.77
C ILE A 101 7.29 2.93 -5.32
N TRP A 102 6.12 2.40 -5.68
CA TRP A 102 5.00 3.20 -6.16
C TRP A 102 4.25 3.80 -4.97
N ARG A 103 3.83 5.06 -5.08
CA ARG A 103 3.18 5.80 -3.98
C ARG A 103 3.97 5.70 -2.67
N HIS A 104 5.30 5.72 -2.76
CA HIS A 104 6.19 5.57 -1.62
C HIS A 104 5.88 6.62 -0.53
N PRO A 105 5.95 6.28 0.77
CA PRO A 105 5.60 7.22 1.85
C PRO A 105 6.52 8.45 1.89
N GLY A 106 7.76 8.31 1.42
CA GLY A 106 8.75 9.39 1.37
C GLY A 106 8.69 10.31 0.14
N ILE A 107 7.74 10.14 -0.79
CA ILE A 107 7.63 11.01 -1.98
C ILE A 107 6.44 11.97 -1.87
N ARG A 108 6.61 13.21 -2.35
CA ARG A 108 5.51 14.16 -2.49
C ARG A 108 4.57 13.70 -3.60
N LYS A 109 3.28 13.95 -3.44
CA LYS A 109 2.26 13.56 -4.42
C LYS A 109 2.54 14.14 -5.82
N SER A 110 2.96 15.40 -5.91
CA SER A 110 3.31 16.08 -7.18
C SER A 110 4.40 15.35 -7.94
N ASP A 111 5.42 14.88 -7.23
CA ASP A 111 6.61 14.27 -7.82
C ASP A 111 6.27 12.88 -8.32
N TYR A 112 5.48 12.13 -7.53
CA TYR A 112 4.92 10.85 -7.95
C TYR A 112 4.04 10.99 -9.21
N ASP A 113 3.11 11.94 -9.24
CA ASP A 113 2.21 12.14 -10.38
C ASP A 113 2.99 12.50 -11.67
N SER A 114 4.08 13.26 -11.54
CA SER A 114 4.98 13.60 -12.65
C SER A 114 5.71 12.38 -13.20
N ILE A 115 6.26 11.53 -12.32
CA ILE A 115 6.98 10.31 -12.72
C ILE A 115 6.03 9.31 -13.37
N ASN A 116 4.84 9.12 -12.78
CA ASN A 116 3.91 8.06 -13.17
C ASN A 116 3.34 8.21 -14.60
N ARG A 117 3.36 9.43 -15.14
CA ARG A 117 2.91 9.75 -16.51
C ARG A 117 3.94 9.38 -17.58
N ARG A 118 5.18 9.09 -17.21
CA ARG A 118 6.25 8.77 -18.17
C ARG A 118 6.12 7.33 -18.66
N LYS A 119 6.36 7.11 -19.96
CA LYS A 119 6.43 5.75 -20.55
C LYS A 119 7.44 4.85 -19.84
N THR A 120 8.52 5.41 -19.30
CA THR A 120 9.50 4.66 -18.49
C THR A 120 8.87 4.10 -17.22
N ALA A 121 8.01 4.85 -16.53
CA ALA A 121 7.33 4.37 -15.33
C ALA A 121 6.28 3.30 -15.64
N GLU A 122 5.60 3.40 -16.79
CA GLU A 122 4.76 2.32 -17.31
C GLU A 122 5.58 1.06 -17.61
N CYS A 123 6.71 1.18 -18.32
CA CYS A 123 7.58 0.05 -18.63
C CYS A 123 8.09 -0.66 -17.37
N LEU A 124 8.51 0.11 -16.35
CA LEU A 124 8.93 -0.44 -15.06
C LEU A 124 7.83 -1.27 -14.38
N ARG A 125 6.57 -0.81 -14.44
CA ARG A 125 5.43 -1.52 -13.84
C ARG A 125 5.02 -2.76 -14.63
N VAL A 126 4.87 -2.61 -15.94
CA VAL A 126 4.23 -3.64 -16.78
C VAL A 126 5.25 -4.70 -17.21
N ASN A 127 6.42 -4.26 -17.69
CA ASN A 127 7.41 -5.17 -18.26
C ASN A 127 8.41 -5.66 -17.22
N HIS A 128 8.91 -4.75 -16.37
CA HIS A 128 9.87 -5.11 -15.33
C HIS A 128 9.23 -5.52 -14.00
N ARG A 129 7.91 -5.37 -13.88
CA ARG A 129 7.12 -5.72 -12.68
C ARG A 129 7.70 -5.17 -11.38
N THR A 130 8.36 -4.01 -11.46
CA THR A 130 8.95 -3.35 -10.31
C THR A 130 7.84 -2.97 -9.34
N ARG A 131 8.01 -3.32 -8.07
CA ARG A 131 7.05 -3.19 -6.98
C ARG A 131 7.73 -2.68 -5.72
N THR A 132 8.96 -3.09 -5.44
CA THR A 132 9.74 -2.66 -4.27
C THR A 132 10.88 -1.71 -4.62
N VAL A 133 11.42 -1.03 -3.61
CA VAL A 133 12.63 -0.22 -3.76
C VAL A 133 13.82 -1.09 -4.18
N ASP A 134 13.94 -2.30 -3.64
CA ASP A 134 15.01 -3.24 -3.98
C ASP A 134 15.04 -3.60 -5.46
N GLU A 135 13.88 -3.91 -6.04
CA GLU A 135 13.76 -4.23 -7.46
C GLU A 135 14.14 -3.03 -8.34
N ALA A 136 13.76 -1.81 -7.92
CA ALA A 136 14.13 -0.59 -8.63
C ALA A 136 15.65 -0.34 -8.58
N MET A 137 16.28 -0.53 -7.41
CA MET A 137 17.72 -0.39 -7.22
C MET A 137 18.50 -1.44 -8.01
N THR A 138 18.02 -2.68 -8.03
CA THR A 138 18.59 -3.77 -8.82
C THR A 138 18.55 -3.46 -10.32
N LEU A 139 17.45 -2.88 -10.82
CA LEU A 139 17.35 -2.48 -12.22
C LEU A 139 18.27 -1.29 -12.57
N ALA A 140 18.40 -0.34 -11.66
CA ALA A 140 19.30 0.81 -11.85
C ALA A 140 20.78 0.37 -11.91
N THR A 141 21.18 -0.54 -11.03
CA THR A 141 22.56 -1.04 -10.94
C THR A 141 22.93 -2.03 -12.04
N ARG A 142 21.98 -2.82 -12.56
CA ARG A 142 22.21 -3.70 -13.71
C ARG A 142 22.64 -2.98 -14.99
N LYS A 143 22.36 -1.68 -15.14
CA LYS A 143 22.82 -0.86 -16.27
C LYS A 143 24.20 -0.22 -16.06
N THR A 144 24.76 -0.28 -14.85
CA THR A 144 26.01 0.43 -14.50
C THR A 144 27.29 -0.42 -14.62
N THR A 145 27.21 -1.68 -15.05
CA THR A 145 28.36 -2.38 -15.64
C THR A 145 28.46 -1.99 -17.11
N VAL A 146 29.10 -0.85 -17.36
CA VAL A 146 29.68 -0.46 -18.66
C VAL A 146 31.18 -0.33 -18.45
#